data_AF-A0A1M4E5K0-F1
#
_entry.id   AF-A0A1M4E5K0-F1
#
_cell.length_a   1.000
_cell.length_b   1.000
_cell.length_c   1.000
_cell.angle_alpha   90.00
_cell.angle_beta   90.00
_cell.angle_gamma   90.00
#
_symmetry.space_group_name_H-M   'P 1'
#
loop_
_entity.id
_entity.type
_entity.pdbx_description
1 polymer ?
#
loop_
_entity_poly.entity_id
_entity_poly.type
_entity_poly.pdbx_seq_one_letter_code
_entity_poly.pdbx_strand_id
1 'polypeptide(L)'
;MRATALVLALLLNGCAPDQVAAPSVTPGGDCPVTRTVTRPTARGGDTLGDGPARPVMGPVLEYTGARPGTLFAGSGWGGAKVLWFVAPGLRDPVVIKGRRLDGDSPVAFDGTQGEPLRNEITIPPDPRATDWRDRPGYVRLKTPGCYAFQIEHQDGSTVLVFEAVGPAV
;
A
#
# COMPACT_ATOMS: atom_id res chain seq x y z
N MET A 1 10.79 56.20 -20.56
CA MET A 1 10.37 55.32 -19.45
C MET A 1 9.92 54.00 -20.07
N ARG A 2 10.72 52.94 -19.96
CA ARG A 2 10.42 51.62 -20.53
C ARG A 2 9.98 50.70 -19.39
N ALA A 3 8.74 50.22 -19.42
CA ALA A 3 8.23 49.26 -18.47
C ALA A 3 8.56 47.84 -18.96
N THR A 4 9.39 47.14 -18.21
CA THR A 4 9.70 45.72 -18.38
C THR A 4 8.55 44.93 -17.77
N ALA A 5 7.73 44.26 -18.59
CA ALA A 5 6.70 43.34 -18.11
C ALA A 5 7.34 41.97 -17.89
N LEU A 6 7.39 41.56 -16.62
CA LEU A 6 7.85 40.26 -16.16
C LEU A 6 6.85 39.17 -16.58
N VAL A 7 7.37 38.09 -17.16
CA VAL A 7 6.63 36.89 -17.56
C VAL A 7 6.08 36.18 -16.31
N LEU A 8 4.75 36.02 -16.23
CA LEU A 8 4.12 35.12 -15.27
C LEU A 8 3.69 33.85 -16.00
N ALA A 9 4.58 32.87 -16.05
CA ALA A 9 4.23 31.51 -16.48
C ALA A 9 3.49 30.82 -15.33
N LEU A 10 2.17 30.73 -15.45
CA LEU A 10 1.34 29.86 -14.61
C LEU A 10 1.70 28.40 -14.93
N LEU A 11 2.51 27.77 -14.07
CA LEU A 11 2.65 26.33 -14.06
C LEU A 11 1.33 25.73 -13.59
N LEU A 12 0.52 25.27 -14.54
CA LEU A 12 -0.57 24.35 -14.30
C LEU A 12 0.06 23.04 -13.78
N ASN A 13 0.21 22.93 -12.47
CA ASN A 13 0.46 21.64 -11.83
C ASN A 13 -0.79 20.79 -12.04
N GLY A 14 -0.79 19.99 -13.11
CA GLY A 14 -1.73 18.90 -13.28
C GLY A 14 -1.62 17.98 -12.07
N CYS A 15 -2.68 17.94 -11.27
CA CYS A 15 -2.84 16.95 -10.21
C CYS A 15 -2.84 15.58 -10.88
N ALA A 16 -1.76 14.81 -10.74
CA ALA A 16 -1.79 13.40 -11.10
C ALA A 16 -2.56 12.65 -9.99
N PRO A 17 -3.77 12.11 -10.25
CA PRO A 17 -4.57 11.43 -9.24
C PRO A 17 -4.01 10.04 -8.83
N ASP A 18 -2.76 9.74 -9.17
CA ASP A 18 -2.20 8.40 -9.14
C ASP A 18 -1.00 8.24 -8.18
N GLN A 19 -0.76 9.23 -7.33
CA GLN A 19 0.35 9.22 -6.37
C GLN A 19 -0.17 9.02 -4.95
N VAL A 20 0.51 8.15 -4.20
CA VAL A 20 0.19 7.90 -2.78
C VAL A 20 0.51 9.16 -1.96
N ALA A 21 -0.52 9.75 -1.35
CA ALA A 21 -0.50 10.96 -0.52
C ALA A 21 0.10 10.73 0.88
N ALA A 22 1.32 10.21 0.91
CA ALA A 22 2.06 9.86 2.11
C ALA A 22 3.14 10.91 2.47
N PRO A 23 3.55 11.00 3.75
CA PRO A 23 4.62 11.89 4.17
C PRO A 23 5.91 11.62 3.37
N SER A 24 6.67 12.68 3.13
CA SER A 24 8.04 12.54 2.64
C SER A 24 8.93 12.02 3.76
N VAL A 25 9.72 10.98 3.47
CA VAL A 25 10.71 10.42 4.39
C VAL A 25 12.08 10.61 3.75
N THR A 26 13.03 11.18 4.48
CA THR A 26 14.41 11.28 3.99
C THR A 26 14.99 9.87 3.82
N PRO A 27 15.74 9.58 2.74
CA PRO A 27 16.42 8.29 2.60
C PRO A 27 17.25 7.95 3.85
N GLY A 28 16.99 6.78 4.45
CA GLY A 28 17.64 6.33 5.69
C GLY A 28 17.19 7.04 6.98
N GLY A 29 16.18 7.92 6.92
CA GLY A 29 15.54 8.49 8.10
C GLY A 29 14.59 7.51 8.79
N ASP A 30 14.13 7.85 9.99
CA ASP A 30 13.18 7.05 10.75
C ASP A 30 11.87 6.87 9.98
N CYS A 31 11.36 5.63 9.94
CA CYS A 31 10.08 5.35 9.32
C CYS A 31 8.93 5.72 10.27
N PRO A 32 8.05 6.69 9.91
CA PRO A 32 6.96 7.13 10.77
C PRO A 32 5.79 6.15 10.70
N VAL A 33 6.00 4.92 11.20
CA VAL A 33 5.03 3.82 11.09
C VAL A 33 3.70 4.16 11.77
N THR A 34 2.60 3.75 11.12
CA THR A 34 1.28 3.75 11.73
C THR A 34 1.30 2.82 12.95
N ARG A 35 0.84 3.31 14.11
CA ARG A 35 0.88 2.54 15.36
C ARG A 35 -0.47 1.96 15.79
N THR A 36 -1.55 2.43 15.19
CA THR A 36 -2.89 1.92 15.46
C THR A 36 -2.99 0.49 14.94
N VAL A 37 -3.20 -0.47 15.83
CA VAL A 37 -3.42 -1.87 15.49
C VAL A 37 -4.68 -2.33 16.20
N THR A 38 -5.65 -2.86 15.44
CA THR A 38 -6.97 -3.23 15.94
C THR A 38 -7.44 -4.54 15.34
N ARG A 39 -8.37 -5.24 16.03
CA ARG A 39 -9.01 -6.46 15.51
C ARG A 39 -10.47 -6.19 15.19
N PRO A 40 -10.83 -5.95 13.91
CA PRO A 40 -12.18 -5.51 13.55
C PRO A 40 -13.24 -6.62 13.59
N THR A 41 -12.84 -7.89 13.54
CA THR A 41 -13.74 -9.06 13.58
C THR A 41 -13.09 -10.20 14.36
N ALA A 42 -13.91 -11.02 15.03
CA ALA A 42 -13.44 -12.19 15.78
C ALA A 42 -12.85 -13.30 14.87
N ARG A 43 -13.17 -13.28 13.58
CA ARG A 43 -12.75 -14.31 12.60
C ARG A 43 -11.37 -14.04 11.99
N GLY A 44 -10.67 -13.00 12.45
CA GLY A 44 -9.49 -12.46 11.78
C GLY A 44 -8.33 -12.09 12.69
N GLY A 45 -7.21 -11.71 12.07
CA GLY A 45 -6.01 -11.25 12.75
C GLY A 45 -6.06 -9.75 13.11
N ASP A 46 -4.98 -9.29 13.73
CA ASP A 46 -4.77 -7.87 13.98
C ASP A 46 -4.52 -7.11 12.68
N THR A 47 -5.08 -5.92 12.56
CA THR A 47 -5.03 -5.08 11.37
C THR A 47 -4.37 -3.74 11.66
N LEU A 48 -3.59 -3.25 10.70
CA LEU A 48 -2.94 -1.95 10.76
C LEU A 48 -3.94 -0.85 10.36
N GLY A 49 -4.03 0.18 11.18
CA GLY A 49 -4.93 1.32 11.00
C GLY A 49 -6.34 1.12 11.58
N ASP A 50 -7.18 2.13 11.36
CA ASP A 50 -8.57 2.23 11.82
C ASP A 50 -9.56 2.58 10.69
N GLY A 51 -9.10 2.66 9.43
CA GLY A 51 -9.93 2.91 8.26
C GLY A 51 -10.88 1.75 7.88
N PRO A 52 -11.78 1.90 6.91
CA PRO A 52 -12.76 0.86 6.57
C PRO A 52 -12.18 -0.29 5.73
N ALA A 53 -10.93 -0.18 5.29
CA ALA A 53 -10.18 -1.27 4.68
C ALA A 53 -8.74 -1.28 5.24
N ARG A 54 -8.26 -2.46 5.66
CA ARG A 54 -7.03 -2.60 6.45
C ARG A 54 -6.28 -3.89 6.10
N PRO A 55 -4.95 -3.89 6.04
CA PRO A 55 -4.17 -5.11 5.96
C PRO A 55 -4.08 -5.79 7.33
N VAL A 56 -4.14 -7.12 7.34
CA VAL A 56 -3.87 -7.96 8.51
C VAL A 56 -2.35 -8.06 8.70
N MET A 57 -1.81 -7.10 9.45
CA MET A 57 -0.39 -6.97 9.78
C MET A 57 -0.22 -5.97 10.94
N GLY A 58 0.99 -5.92 11.51
CA GLY A 58 1.43 -4.86 12.41
C GLY A 58 2.15 -3.72 11.66
N PRO A 59 2.88 -2.84 12.37
CA PRO A 59 3.64 -1.75 11.76
C PRO A 59 4.87 -2.21 10.95
N VAL A 60 5.24 -3.49 11.05
CA VAL A 60 6.37 -4.10 10.34
C VAL A 60 5.84 -5.21 9.42
N LEU A 61 6.24 -5.19 8.15
CA LEU A 61 5.99 -6.24 7.17
C LEU A 61 7.27 -7.04 6.94
N GLU A 62 7.32 -8.25 7.47
CA GLU A 62 8.37 -9.21 7.14
C GLU A 62 8.08 -9.85 5.79
N TYR A 63 9.06 -9.86 4.88
CA TYR A 63 8.91 -10.47 3.55
C TYR A 63 10.04 -11.45 3.23
N THR A 64 9.69 -12.45 2.43
CA THR A 64 10.62 -13.48 1.94
C THR A 64 11.22 -13.05 0.59
N GLY A 65 12.52 -13.25 0.38
CA GLY A 65 13.20 -12.89 -0.88
C GLY A 65 12.97 -13.87 -2.04
N ALA A 66 13.45 -13.53 -3.24
CA ALA A 66 13.35 -14.38 -4.44
C ALA A 66 14.47 -15.44 -4.55
N ARG A 67 14.73 -16.18 -3.47
CA ARG A 67 15.81 -17.18 -3.42
C ARG A 67 15.30 -18.59 -3.77
N PRO A 68 16.16 -19.51 -4.26
CA PRO A 68 15.78 -20.91 -4.45
C PRO A 68 15.13 -21.50 -3.19
N GLY A 69 14.06 -22.27 -3.38
CA GLY A 69 13.29 -22.87 -2.28
C GLY A 69 12.24 -21.96 -1.62
N THR A 70 12.10 -20.71 -2.08
CA THR A 70 11.02 -19.80 -1.64
C THR A 70 9.86 -19.78 -2.64
N LEU A 71 8.70 -19.30 -2.20
CA LEU A 71 7.55 -19.04 -3.09
C LEU A 71 7.84 -17.97 -4.16
N PHE A 72 8.95 -17.25 -4.05
CA PHE A 72 9.26 -16.13 -4.93
C PHE A 72 10.52 -16.36 -5.77
N ALA A 73 11.05 -17.59 -5.77
CA ALA A 73 12.25 -17.93 -6.53
C ALA A 73 12.14 -17.52 -8.01
N GLY A 74 13.15 -16.83 -8.53
CA GLY A 74 13.24 -16.47 -9.95
C GLY A 74 12.31 -15.34 -10.41
N SER A 75 11.49 -14.75 -9.53
CA SER A 75 10.61 -13.64 -9.92
C SER A 75 11.31 -12.28 -10.02
N GLY A 76 12.48 -12.13 -9.38
CA GLY A 76 13.11 -10.81 -9.18
C GLY A 76 12.40 -9.93 -8.13
N TRP A 77 11.52 -10.53 -7.31
CA TRP A 77 10.73 -9.85 -6.29
C TRP A 77 10.62 -10.69 -5.02
N GLY A 78 10.85 -10.10 -3.86
CA GLY A 78 10.40 -10.68 -2.60
C GLY A 78 8.89 -10.56 -2.44
N GLY A 79 8.33 -11.17 -1.40
CA GLY A 79 6.92 -11.03 -1.10
C GLY A 79 6.51 -11.40 0.32
N ALA A 80 5.38 -10.85 0.73
CA ALA A 80 4.71 -11.17 1.99
C ALA A 80 3.25 -11.45 1.70
N LYS A 81 2.70 -12.50 2.33
CA LYS A 81 1.26 -12.77 2.28
C LYS A 81 0.56 -11.70 3.11
N VAL A 82 -0.39 -11.00 2.52
CA VAL A 82 -1.21 -10.01 3.22
C VAL A 82 -2.67 -10.32 2.96
N LEU A 83 -3.44 -10.43 4.04
CA LEU A 83 -4.89 -10.50 3.97
C LEU A 83 -5.45 -9.10 4.12
N TRP A 84 -6.34 -8.67 3.22
CA TRP A 84 -6.97 -7.36 3.30
C TRP A 84 -8.39 -7.52 3.84
N PHE A 85 -8.70 -6.84 4.93
CA PHE A 85 -10.04 -6.78 5.48
C PHE A 85 -10.76 -5.52 5.04
N VAL A 86 -12.02 -5.67 4.64
CA VAL A 86 -12.88 -4.58 4.20
C VAL A 86 -14.19 -4.62 4.98
N ALA A 87 -14.55 -3.48 5.57
CA ALA A 87 -15.74 -3.33 6.39
C ALA A 87 -17.02 -3.62 5.60
N PRO A 88 -18.08 -4.13 6.26
CA PRO A 88 -19.39 -4.20 5.65
C PRO A 88 -19.90 -2.79 5.32
N GLY A 89 -20.75 -2.68 4.31
CA GLY A 89 -21.39 -1.40 3.93
C GLY A 89 -20.59 -0.52 2.96
N LEU A 90 -19.34 -0.86 2.62
CA LEU A 90 -18.64 -0.23 1.49
C LEU A 90 -19.26 -0.70 0.16
N ARG A 91 -19.86 0.26 -0.58
CA ARG A 91 -20.65 0.03 -1.79
C ARG A 91 -19.85 0.23 -3.08
N ASP A 92 -18.76 0.96 -3.01
CA ASP A 92 -17.82 1.13 -4.12
C ASP A 92 -16.57 0.26 -3.95
N PRO A 93 -15.80 0.01 -5.03
CA PRO A 93 -14.52 -0.68 -4.94
C PRO A 93 -13.54 0.04 -4.00
N VAL A 94 -12.73 -0.74 -3.31
CA VAL A 94 -11.55 -0.24 -2.58
C VAL A 94 -10.33 -0.41 -3.48
N VAL A 95 -9.55 0.65 -3.66
CA VAL A 95 -8.30 0.61 -4.43
C VAL A 95 -7.12 0.79 -3.50
N ILE A 96 -6.14 -0.10 -3.58
CA ILE A 96 -4.94 -0.10 -2.74
C ILE A 96 -3.72 0.08 -3.63
N LYS A 97 -2.97 1.13 -3.37
CA LYS A 97 -1.69 1.45 -4.03
C LYS A 97 -0.57 1.42 -3.01
N GLY A 98 0.65 1.11 -3.47
CA GLY A 98 1.83 1.07 -2.62
C GLY A 98 2.93 1.98 -3.15
N ARG A 99 3.72 2.57 -2.24
CA ARG A 99 4.98 3.24 -2.60
C ARG A 99 6.03 3.07 -1.52
N ARG A 100 7.30 3.17 -1.91
CA ARG A 100 8.38 3.45 -0.99
C ARG A 100 8.41 4.94 -0.65
N LEU A 101 8.77 5.27 0.58
CA LEU A 101 8.86 6.64 1.09
C LEU A 101 10.29 7.14 1.22
N ASP A 102 11.23 6.24 1.50
CA ASP A 102 12.66 6.51 1.74
C ASP A 102 13.54 6.15 0.53
N GLY A 103 12.95 6.04 -0.68
CA GLY A 103 13.64 5.70 -1.92
C GLY A 103 12.67 5.33 -3.05
N ASP A 104 13.22 4.81 -4.17
CA ASP A 104 12.46 4.64 -5.43
C ASP A 104 12.11 3.17 -5.76
N SER A 105 12.36 2.24 -4.83
CA SER A 105 12.05 0.83 -5.04
C SER A 105 10.55 0.63 -5.22
N PRO A 106 10.11 -0.03 -6.31
CA PRO A 106 8.68 -0.16 -6.60
C PRO A 106 7.96 -1.10 -5.64
N VAL A 107 6.65 -0.92 -5.52
CA VAL A 107 5.74 -1.86 -4.85
C VAL A 107 4.85 -2.48 -5.91
N ALA A 108 4.65 -3.79 -5.83
CA ALA A 108 3.69 -4.48 -6.69
C ALA A 108 2.83 -5.43 -5.86
N PHE A 109 1.76 -5.94 -6.49
CA PHE A 109 0.79 -6.83 -5.88
C PHE A 109 0.45 -7.98 -6.81
N ASP A 110 0.12 -9.13 -6.23
CA ASP A 110 -0.51 -10.24 -6.95
C ASP A 110 -1.58 -10.92 -6.08
N GLY A 111 -2.59 -11.53 -6.71
CA GLY A 111 -3.70 -12.16 -5.99
C GLY A 111 -3.34 -13.55 -5.47
N THR A 112 -2.70 -14.33 -6.33
CA THR A 112 -2.13 -15.64 -6.04
C THR A 112 -0.77 -15.78 -6.72
N GLN A 113 0.05 -16.72 -6.26
CA GLN A 113 1.38 -16.96 -6.82
C GLN A 113 1.28 -17.29 -8.31
N GLY A 114 2.04 -16.57 -9.14
CA GLY A 114 2.08 -16.77 -10.60
C GLY A 114 1.11 -15.90 -11.39
N GLU A 115 0.22 -15.15 -10.73
CA GLU A 115 -0.54 -14.10 -11.41
C GLU A 115 0.37 -12.92 -11.81
N PRO A 116 0.01 -12.19 -12.88
CA PRO A 116 0.73 -10.98 -13.26
C PRO A 116 0.79 -9.97 -12.12
N LEU A 117 1.96 -9.37 -11.94
CA LEU A 117 2.15 -8.26 -11.01
C LEU A 117 1.32 -7.05 -11.43
N ARG A 118 0.71 -6.41 -10.44
CA ARG A 118 -0.10 -5.20 -10.59
C ARG A 118 0.49 -4.09 -9.72
N ASN A 119 0.29 -2.84 -10.14
CA ASN A 119 0.69 -1.68 -9.34
C ASN A 119 -0.33 -1.35 -8.23
N GLU A 120 -1.50 -1.98 -8.28
CA GLU A 120 -2.58 -1.79 -7.32
C GLU A 120 -3.42 -3.07 -7.13
N ILE A 121 -4.19 -3.10 -6.05
CA ILE A 121 -5.26 -4.08 -5.80
C ILE A 121 -6.60 -3.34 -5.86
N THR A 122 -7.54 -3.85 -6.66
CA THR A 122 -8.95 -3.45 -6.60
C THR A 122 -9.74 -4.54 -5.88
N ILE A 123 -10.37 -4.20 -4.76
CA ILE A 123 -11.28 -5.08 -4.03
C ILE A 123 -12.71 -4.67 -4.40
N PRO A 124 -13.49 -5.52 -5.10
CA PRO A 124 -14.83 -5.17 -5.49
C PRO A 124 -15.74 -4.99 -4.25
N PRO A 125 -16.83 -4.21 -4.38
CA PRO A 125 -17.83 -4.14 -3.34
C PRO A 125 -18.55 -5.48 -3.20
N ASP A 126 -18.99 -5.78 -1.97
CA ASP A 126 -19.90 -6.88 -1.72
C ASP A 126 -21.11 -6.34 -0.95
N PRO A 127 -22.24 -6.07 -1.65
CA PRO A 127 -23.43 -5.51 -1.02
C PRO A 127 -24.14 -6.50 -0.09
N ARG A 128 -23.75 -7.78 -0.07
CA ARG A 128 -24.32 -8.81 0.79
C ARG A 128 -23.48 -9.07 2.04
N ALA A 129 -22.29 -8.48 2.15
CA ALA A 129 -21.43 -8.65 3.30
C ALA A 129 -22.06 -8.02 4.56
N THR A 130 -22.36 -8.87 5.55
CA THR A 130 -22.90 -8.48 6.85
C THR A 130 -21.83 -8.32 7.93
N ASP A 131 -20.60 -8.69 7.63
CA ASP A 131 -19.41 -8.56 8.48
C ASP A 131 -18.21 -8.19 7.59
N TRP A 132 -17.04 -7.99 8.20
CA TRP A 132 -15.79 -7.79 7.50
C TRP A 132 -15.51 -8.94 6.54
N ARG A 133 -15.14 -8.58 5.31
CA ARG A 133 -14.75 -9.52 4.25
C ARG A 133 -13.26 -9.49 4.04
N ASP A 134 -12.69 -10.61 3.63
CA ASP A 134 -11.27 -10.74 3.37
C ASP A 134 -10.95 -10.87 1.88
N ARG A 135 -9.81 -10.32 1.48
CA ARG A 135 -9.20 -10.51 0.17
C ARG A 135 -7.74 -10.91 0.37
N PRO A 136 -7.36 -12.18 0.16
CA PRO A 136 -5.97 -12.59 0.28
C PRO A 136 -5.16 -12.08 -0.90
N GLY A 137 -3.90 -11.70 -0.69
CA GLY A 137 -2.99 -11.31 -1.76
C GLY A 137 -1.54 -11.38 -1.31
N TYR A 138 -0.62 -10.94 -2.16
CA TYR A 138 0.77 -10.72 -1.79
C TYR A 138 1.18 -9.28 -2.07
N VAL A 139 1.99 -8.73 -1.17
CA VAL A 139 2.71 -7.48 -1.37
C VAL A 139 4.12 -7.83 -1.82
N ARG A 140 4.57 -7.22 -2.92
CA ARG A 140 5.84 -7.53 -3.59
C ARG A 140 6.80 -6.37 -3.44
N LEU A 141 7.98 -6.67 -2.89
CA LEU A 141 9.02 -5.70 -2.57
C LEU A 141 10.37 -6.20 -3.04
N LYS A 142 11.27 -5.29 -3.38
CA LYS A 142 12.67 -5.63 -3.76
C LYS A 142 13.68 -5.32 -2.68
N THR A 143 13.34 -4.45 -1.73
CA THR A 143 14.29 -3.93 -0.73
C THR A 143 13.58 -3.70 0.60
N PRO A 144 14.29 -3.80 1.73
CA PRO A 144 13.79 -3.27 3.00
C PRO A 144 13.73 -1.74 2.95
N GLY A 145 12.94 -1.14 3.84
CA GLY A 145 12.80 0.32 3.93
C GLY A 145 11.44 0.77 4.47
N CYS A 146 11.13 2.04 4.28
CA CYS A 146 9.89 2.66 4.73
C CYS A 146 8.89 2.74 3.57
N TYR A 147 7.68 2.24 3.79
CA TYR A 147 6.66 2.11 2.75
C TYR A 147 5.32 2.66 3.22
N ALA A 148 4.47 2.98 2.26
CA ALA A 148 3.08 3.32 2.52
C ALA A 148 2.12 2.59 1.61
N PHE A 149 0.95 2.27 2.16
CA PHE A 149 -0.25 1.99 1.39
C PHE A 149 -1.13 3.24 1.37
N GLN A 150 -1.66 3.57 0.19
CA GLN A 150 -2.85 4.41 0.06
C GLN A 150 -4.05 3.51 -0.22
N ILE A 151 -5.11 3.70 0.56
CA ILE A 151 -6.33 2.91 0.50
C ILE A 151 -7.47 3.88 0.18
N GLU A 152 -7.91 3.88 -1.08
CA GLU A 152 -9.00 4.70 -1.59
C GLU A 152 -10.32 3.96 -1.42
N HIS A 153 -11.34 4.66 -0.93
CA HIS A 153 -12.68 4.15 -0.72
C HIS A 153 -13.71 5.27 -0.92
N GLN A 154 -15.01 4.93 -0.99
CA GLN A 154 -16.09 5.89 -1.29
C GLN A 154 -16.09 7.15 -0.38
N ASP A 155 -15.70 6.98 0.89
CA ASP A 155 -15.71 8.03 1.90
C ASP A 155 -14.37 8.82 1.99
N GLY A 156 -13.36 8.49 1.16
CA GLY A 156 -12.06 9.16 1.17
C GLY A 156 -10.86 8.25 0.95
N SER A 157 -9.74 8.59 1.58
CA SER A 157 -8.48 7.85 1.44
C SER A 157 -7.79 7.72 2.80
N THR A 158 -7.25 6.55 3.09
CA THR A 158 -6.45 6.26 4.28
C THR A 158 -5.02 5.95 3.87
N VAL A 159 -4.04 6.51 4.58
CA VAL A 159 -2.62 6.20 4.37
C VAL A 159 -2.07 5.45 5.57
N LEU A 160 -1.46 4.30 5.31
CA LEU A 160 -0.82 3.45 6.31
C LEU A 160 0.67 3.38 6.02
N VAL A 161 1.50 3.83 6.95
CA VAL A 161 2.96 3.76 6.85
C VAL A 161 3.45 2.54 7.63
N PHE A 162 4.37 1.79 7.04
CA PHE A 162 4.92 0.59 7.65
C PHE A 162 6.39 0.43 7.27
N GLU A 163 7.13 -0.27 8.11
CA GLU A 163 8.51 -0.67 7.83
C GLU A 163 8.50 -2.05 7.18
N ALA A 164 9.23 -2.23 6.09
CA ALA A 164 9.43 -3.53 5.46
C ALA A 164 10.82 -4.07 5.81
N VAL A 165 10.87 -5.30 6.32
CA VAL A 165 12.11 -5.99 6.66
C VAL A 165 12.21 -7.29 5.90
N GLY A 166 13.39 -7.56 5.34
CA GLY A 166 13.62 -8.72 4.50
C GLY A 166 14.88 -8.54 3.64
N PRO A 167 15.21 -9.54 2.81
CA PRO A 167 16.39 -9.49 1.96
C PRO A 167 16.16 -8.57 0.75
N ALA A 168 17.19 -7.85 0.34
CA ALA A 168 17.20 -7.23 -0.99
C ALA A 168 17.20 -8.31 -2.09
N VAL A 169 16.61 -7.99 -3.24
CA VAL A 169 16.36 -8.91 -4.35
C VAL A 169 16.85 -8.33 -5.66
#